data_AF-A0A183MPF4-F1
#
_entry.id   AF-A0A183MPF4-F1
#
_cell.length_a   1.000
_cell.length_b   1.000
_cell.length_c   1.000
_cell.angle_alpha   90.00
_cell.angle_beta   90.00
_cell.angle_gamma   90.00
#
_symmetry.space_group_name_H-M   'P 1'
#
loop_
_entity.id
_entity.type
_entity.pdbx_description
1 polymer ?
#
loop_
_entity_poly.entity_id
_entity_poly.type
_entity_poly.pdbx_seq_one_letter_code
_entity_poly.pdbx_strand_id
1 'polypeptide(L)'
;MQLDDLDFADDLVLLSQTQQQMQEKTNSVAAASAAVGLNIHKGKSKVLRYNTACTDLITIDGEDLEDVKTFTYLGSIIDEHGAGSG
;
A
#
# COMPACT_ATOMS: atom_id res chain seq x y z
N MET A 1 8.15 -4.60 -14.21
CA MET A 1 7.66 -3.29 -13.75
C MET A 1 8.79 -2.68 -12.95
N GLN A 2 9.24 -1.49 -13.35
CA GLN A 2 10.29 -0.75 -12.66
C GLN A 2 9.58 0.24 -11.74
N LEU A 3 9.86 0.19 -10.44
CA LEU A 3 9.28 1.10 -9.45
C LEU A 3 10.13 2.37 -9.46
N ASP A 4 9.84 3.29 -10.39
CA ASP A 4 10.64 4.49 -10.67
C ASP A 4 10.31 5.68 -9.74
N ASP A 5 10.15 5.45 -8.44
CA ASP A 5 10.13 6.55 -7.48
C ASP A 5 10.62 6.07 -6.10
N LEU A 6 11.94 6.00 -5.97
CA LEU A 6 12.66 5.51 -4.78
C LEU A 6 13.39 6.68 -4.08
N ASP A 7 12.76 7.86 -4.01
CA ASP A 7 13.35 9.03 -3.34
C ASP A 7 12.87 9.24 -1.89
N PHE A 8 12.09 8.30 -1.33
CA PHE A 8 11.78 8.19 0.12
C PHE A 8 11.96 6.74 0.57
N ALA A 9 13.18 6.38 0.98
CA ALA A 9 13.65 5.00 1.12
C ALA A 9 12.95 4.10 2.18
N ASP A 10 11.88 4.55 2.84
CA ASP A 10 11.12 3.75 3.82
C ASP A 10 9.63 3.53 3.45
N ASP A 11 9.04 4.34 2.56
CA ASP A 11 7.60 4.32 2.29
C ASP A 11 7.31 4.07 0.80
N LEU A 12 6.81 2.87 0.48
CA LEU A 12 6.35 2.51 -0.86
C LEU A 12 4.82 2.70 -0.96
N VAL A 13 4.36 3.52 -1.90
CA VAL A 13 2.93 3.70 -2.19
C VAL A 13 2.57 3.05 -3.53
N LEU A 14 1.57 2.17 -3.51
CA LEU A 14 1.06 1.50 -4.71
C LEU A 14 -0.42 1.80 -4.90
N LEU A 15 -0.79 2.28 -6.08
CA LEU A 15 -2.18 2.49 -6.47
C LEU A 15 -2.65 1.34 -7.38
N SER A 16 -3.88 0.88 -7.14
CA SER A 16 -4.56 -0.17 -7.91
C SER A 16 -6.04 0.16 -8.06
N GLN A 17 -6.64 -0.25 -9.18
CA GLN A 17 -8.06 0.01 -9.45
C GLN A 17 -8.98 -1.08 -8.88
N THR A 18 -8.46 -2.31 -8.77
CA THR A 18 -9.20 -3.44 -8.21
C THR A 18 -8.48 -4.03 -7.02
N GLN A 19 -9.25 -4.68 -6.14
CA GLN A 19 -8.69 -5.38 -5.00
C GLN A 19 -7.77 -6.54 -5.40
N GLN A 20 -8.13 -7.28 -6.46
CA GLN A 20 -7.26 -8.35 -6.96
C GLN A 20 -5.90 -7.80 -7.39
N GLN A 21 -5.87 -6.68 -8.11
CA GLN A 21 -4.61 -6.02 -8.49
C GLN A 21 -3.83 -5.53 -7.26
N MET A 22 -4.54 -5.05 -6.22
CA MET A 22 -3.91 -4.64 -4.97
C MET A 22 -3.22 -5.81 -4.27
N GLN A 23 -3.88 -6.98 -4.21
CA GLN A 23 -3.30 -8.21 -3.64
C GLN A 23 -2.13 -8.72 -4.50
N GLU A 24 -2.27 -8.75 -5.82
CA GLU A 24 -1.21 -9.16 -6.75
C GLU A 24 0.04 -8.28 -6.61
N LYS A 25 -0.14 -6.95 -6.54
CA LYS A 25 0.98 -6.02 -6.33
C LYS A 25 1.64 -6.21 -4.96
N THR A 26 0.83 -6.39 -3.91
CA THR A 26 1.31 -6.61 -2.55
C THR A 26 2.17 -7.89 -2.47
N ASN A 27 1.69 -8.99 -3.06
CA ASN A 27 2.45 -10.24 -3.14
C ASN A 27 3.72 -10.10 -3.98
N SER A 28 3.64 -9.36 -5.10
CA SER A 28 4.78 -9.10 -5.97
C SER A 28 5.88 -8.31 -5.25
N VAL A 29 5.50 -7.28 -4.49
CA VAL A 29 6.46 -6.48 -3.69
C VAL A 29 7.04 -7.32 -2.55
N ALA A 30 6.24 -8.15 -1.88
CA ALA A 30 6.74 -9.07 -0.85
C ALA A 30 7.80 -10.03 -1.42
N ALA A 31 7.50 -10.66 -2.56
CA ALA A 31 8.43 -11.56 -3.23
C ALA A 31 9.70 -10.84 -3.71
N ALA A 32 9.55 -9.64 -4.30
CA ALA A 32 10.68 -8.85 -4.77
C ALA A 32 11.57 -8.38 -3.61
N SER A 33 10.98 -7.93 -2.50
CA SER A 33 11.69 -7.51 -1.29
C SER A 33 12.47 -8.69 -0.70
N ALA A 34 11.84 -9.85 -0.57
CA ALA A 34 12.50 -11.06 -0.10
C ALA A 34 13.67 -11.48 -1.00
N ALA A 35 13.53 -11.35 -2.33
CA ALA A 35 14.58 -11.67 -3.29
C ALA A 35 15.81 -10.76 -3.15
N VAL A 36 15.64 -9.52 -2.69
CA VAL A 36 16.74 -8.59 -2.42
C VAL A 36 17.15 -8.54 -0.94
N GLY A 37 16.59 -9.42 -0.10
CA GLY A 37 16.91 -9.50 1.33
C GLY A 37 16.28 -8.40 2.19
N LEU A 38 15.27 -7.70 1.67
CA LEU A 38 14.48 -6.70 2.41
C LEU A 38 13.25 -7.36 3.03
N ASN A 39 12.94 -6.95 4.26
CA ASN A 39 11.74 -7.41 4.97
C ASN A 39 10.67 -6.32 4.93
N ILE A 40 9.48 -6.67 4.47
CA ILE A 40 8.33 -5.77 4.58
C ILE A 40 7.84 -5.76 6.02
N HIS A 41 7.75 -4.57 6.60
CA HIS A 41 7.19 -4.40 7.92
C HIS A 41 5.66 -4.40 7.86
N LYS A 42 5.06 -5.59 7.96
CA LYS A 42 3.61 -5.81 7.82
C LYS A 42 2.76 -4.90 8.72
N GLY A 43 3.16 -4.71 9.99
CA GLY A 43 2.46 -3.82 10.92
C GLY A 43 2.57 -2.32 10.62
N LYS A 44 3.37 -1.91 9.64
CA LYS A 44 3.46 -0.52 9.14
C LYS A 44 2.78 -0.39 7.77
N SER A 45 2.57 -1.50 7.08
CA SER A 45 1.87 -1.55 5.81
C SER A 45 0.38 -1.27 6.03
N LYS A 46 -0.11 -0.24 5.36
CA LYS A 46 -1.48 0.25 5.48
C LYS A 46 -2.13 0.29 4.11
N VAL A 47 -3.43 0.07 4.08
CA VAL A 47 -4.24 0.12 2.87
C VAL A 47 -5.22 1.26 3.01
N LEU A 48 -5.26 2.15 2.01
CA LEU A 48 -6.26 3.20 1.89
C LEU A 48 -7.19 2.85 0.73
N ARG A 49 -8.50 2.82 0.98
CA ARG A 49 -9.51 2.47 -0.02
C ARG A 49 -10.31 3.70 -0.40
N TYR A 50 -10.33 3.99 -1.70
CA TYR A 50 -11.17 5.03 -2.26
C TYR A 50 -12.50 4.47 -2.71
N ASN A 51 -13.60 5.07 -2.26
CA ASN A 51 -14.93 4.84 -2.80
C ASN A 51 -15.41 3.37 -2.82
N THR A 52 -14.85 2.50 -1.96
CA THR A 52 -15.21 1.09 -1.92
C THR A 52 -15.33 0.59 -0.49
N ALA A 53 -16.47 -0.03 -0.17
CA ALA A 53 -16.77 -0.64 1.12
C ALA A 53 -16.52 -2.16 1.11
N CYS A 54 -15.69 -2.66 0.19
CA CYS A 54 -15.41 -4.09 0.18
C CYS A 54 -14.62 -4.47 1.46
N THR A 55 -14.95 -5.63 2.02
CA THR A 55 -14.48 -6.09 3.34
C THR A 55 -13.29 -7.02 3.27
N ASP A 56 -12.95 -7.49 2.07
CA ASP A 56 -11.84 -8.40 1.90
C ASP A 56 -10.55 -7.67 2.30
N LEU A 57 -9.76 -8.32 3.15
CA LEU A 57 -8.51 -7.77 3.65
C LEU A 57 -7.39 -8.05 2.64
N ILE A 58 -6.46 -7.11 2.53
CA ILE A 58 -5.20 -7.37 1.84
C ILE A 58 -4.26 -8.03 2.83
N THR A 59 -3.57 -9.09 2.40
CA THR A 59 -2.66 -9.84 3.27
C THR A 59 -1.23 -9.85 2.75
N ILE A 60 -0.25 -9.92 3.66
CA ILE A 60 1.15 -10.23 3.37
C ILE A 60 1.55 -11.47 4.18
N ASP A 61 1.88 -12.56 3.48
CA ASP A 61 2.14 -13.88 4.08
C ASP A 61 1.06 -14.33 5.08
N GLY A 62 -0.20 -14.00 4.82
CA GLY A 62 -1.34 -14.35 5.67
C GLY A 62 -1.59 -13.42 6.86
N GLU A 63 -0.83 -12.33 7.03
CA GLU A 63 -1.16 -11.26 7.98
C GLU A 63 -1.96 -10.15 7.29
N ASP A 64 -3.08 -9.77 7.90
CA ASP A 64 -3.95 -8.70 7.41
C ASP A 64 -3.27 -7.32 7.55
N LEU A 65 -3.39 -6.50 6.52
CA LEU A 65 -2.95 -5.11 6.54
C LEU A 65 -4.01 -4.20 7.17
N GLU A 66 -3.55 -3.16 7.88
CA GLU A 66 -4.45 -2.19 8.50
C GLU A 66 -5.13 -1.33 7.42
N ASP A 67 -6.47 -1.32 7.42
CA ASP A 67 -7.26 -0.43 6.59
C ASP A 67 -7.36 0.94 7.27
N VAL A 68 -6.82 1.97 6.62
CA VAL A 68 -6.79 3.34 7.13
C VAL A 68 -7.63 4.26 6.26
N LYS A 69 -8.25 5.26 6.89
CA LYS A 69 -9.05 6.27 6.18
C LYS A 69 -8.22 7.42 5.62
N THR A 70 -7.01 7.59 6.12
CA THR A 70 -6.10 8.65 5.72
C THR A 70 -4.66 8.15 5.71
N PHE A 71 -3.87 8.66 4.78
CA PHE A 71 -2.42 8.47 4.74
C PHE A 71 -1.75 9.82 4.56
N THR A 72 -0.59 10.02 5.21
CA THR A 72 0.22 11.22 4.99
C THR A 72 1.38 10.85 4.08
N TYR A 73 1.39 11.39 2.86
CA TYR A 73 2.49 11.22 1.91
C TYR A 73 3.10 12.58 1.62
N LEU A 74 4.40 12.75 1.93
CA LEU A 74 5.14 13.99 1.70
C LEU A 74 4.50 15.25 2.32
N GLY A 75 3.85 15.09 3.47
CA GLY A 75 3.12 16.17 4.15
C GLY A 75 1.74 16.47 3.58
N SER A 76 1.32 15.79 2.51
CA SER A 76 -0.05 15.82 2.00
C SER A 76 -0.89 14.74 2.67
N ILE A 77 -2.05 15.13 3.19
CA ILE A 77 -3.03 14.18 3.72
C ILE A 77 -3.90 13.74 2.55
N ILE A 78 -3.89 12.44 2.31
CA ILE A 78 -4.75 11.81 1.32
C ILE A 78 -5.79 11.00 2.10
N ASP A 79 -7.07 11.30 1.88
CA ASP A 79 -8.19 10.61 2.52
C ASP A 79 -8.92 9.69 1.54
N GLU A 80 -9.98 9.02 1.98
CA GLU A 80 -10.80 8.12 1.16
C GLU A 80 -11.54 8.82 -0.01
N HIS A 81 -11.60 10.16 -0.03
CA HIS A 81 -12.25 10.98 -1.05
C HIS A 81 -11.27 11.61 -2.06
N GLY A 82 -9.96 11.64 -1.75
CA GLY A 82 -8.92 12.17 -2.62
C GLY A 82 -7.82 12.90 -1.86
N ALA A 83 -6.95 13.64 -2.57
CA ALA A 83 -6.10 14.63 -1.92
C ALA A 83 -7.02 15.72 -1.35
N GLY A 84 -7.23 15.71 -0.03
CA GLY A 84 -7.97 16.74 0.67
C GLY A 84 -7.17 18.05 0.60
N SER A 85 -7.77 19.07 -0.01
CA SER A 85 -7.20 20.41 -0.13
C SER A 85 -6.65 20.90 1.21
N GLY A 86 -5.35 21.19 1.24
CA GLY A 86 -4.75 22.06 2.26
C GLY A 86 -5.12 23.51 2.04
#